data_AF-A0A0R2EZF9-F1
#
_entry.id   AF-A0A0R2EZF9-F1
#
_cell.length_a   1.000
_cell.length_b   1.000
_cell.length_c   1.000
_cell.angle_alpha   90.00
_cell.angle_beta   90.00
_cell.angle_gamma   90.00
#
_symmetry.space_group_name_H-M   'P 1'
#
loop_
_entity.id
_entity.type
_entity.pdbx_description
1 polymer ?
#
loop_
_entity_poly.entity_id
_entity_poly.type
_entity_poly.pdbx_seq_one_letter_code
_entity_poly.pdbx_strand_id
1 'polypeptide(L)' 'MQESEDGSVQSRRFEKDGVEKGEVTFDPATETYSLEEIATHQKFEFDDIDLAAIEIYDLLDDSED' A
#
# COMPACT_ATOMS: atom_id res chain seq x y z
N MET A 1 2.78 -8.33 3.71
CA MET A 1 3.22 -7.74 5.01
C MET A 1 3.37 -8.89 5.98
N GLN A 2 4.28 -8.83 6.95
CA GLN A 2 4.36 -9.86 7.98
C GLN A 2 3.48 -9.41 9.13
N GLU A 3 2.42 -10.16 9.45
CA GLU A 3 1.51 -9.87 10.57
C GLU A 3 2.32 -9.59 11.86
N SER A 4 2.21 -8.37 12.38
CA SER A 4 2.78 -7.99 13.68
C SER A 4 2.04 -8.71 14.78
N GLU A 5 2.75 -9.50 15.59
CA GLU A 5 2.18 -10.24 16.74
C GLU A 5 1.58 -9.32 17.83
N ASP A 6 1.86 -8.01 17.79
CA ASP A 6 1.44 -7.03 18.81
C ASP A 6 0.14 -6.29 18.47
N GLY A 7 -0.51 -6.59 17.33
CA GLY A 7 -1.74 -5.89 16.92
C GLY A 7 -1.55 -4.39 16.65
N SER A 8 -0.32 -3.99 16.32
CA SER A 8 0.03 -2.62 15.94
C SER A 8 -0.24 -2.38 14.46
N VAL A 9 -0.54 -1.12 14.14
CA VAL A 9 -0.62 -0.62 12.76
C VAL A 9 0.73 -0.84 12.07
N GLN A 10 0.71 -1.39 10.86
CA GLN A 10 1.91 -1.71 10.10
C GLN A 10 1.96 -0.93 8.80
N SER A 11 3.10 -0.34 8.48
CA SER A 11 3.27 0.39 7.22
C SER A 11 4.42 -0.18 6.40
N ARG A 12 4.25 -0.19 5.07
CA ARG A 12 5.26 -0.60 4.10
C ARG A 12 5.29 0.38 2.94
N ARG A 13 6.48 0.87 2.62
CA ARG A 13 6.74 1.72 1.46
C ARG A 13 7.11 0.91 0.25
N PHE A 14 6.69 1.41 -0.91
CA PHE A 14 6.96 0.86 -2.22
C PHE A 14 7.66 1.93 -3.05
N GLU A 15 8.81 1.56 -3.59
CA GLU A 15 9.66 2.43 -4.36
C GLU A 15 9.97 1.81 -5.71
N LYS A 16 10.26 2.68 -6.68
CA LYS A 16 10.75 2.31 -8.00
C LYS A 16 11.95 3.18 -8.33
N ASP A 17 13.06 2.55 -8.70
CA ASP A 17 14.33 3.23 -8.98
C ASP A 17 14.78 4.18 -7.84
N GLY A 18 14.50 3.80 -6.59
CA GLY A 18 14.82 4.58 -5.39
C GLY A 18 13.89 5.78 -5.15
N VAL A 19 12.81 5.93 -5.92
CA VAL A 19 11.76 6.93 -5.72
C VAL A 19 10.55 6.28 -5.08
N GLU A 20 10.16 6.77 -3.90
CA GLU A 20 8.95 6.32 -3.21
C GLU A 20 7.71 6.65 -4.07
N LYS A 21 6.87 5.64 -4.33
CA LYS A 21 5.66 5.74 -5.14
C LYS A 21 4.40 5.61 -4.30
N GLY A 22 4.41 4.73 -3.30
CA GLY A 22 3.29 4.57 -2.40
C GLY A 22 3.67 4.01 -1.03
N GLU A 23 2.78 4.20 -0.07
CA GLU A 23 2.85 3.61 1.26
C GLU A 23 1.55 2.88 1.56
N VAL A 24 1.65 1.60 1.95
CA VAL A 24 0.49 0.83 2.42
C VAL A 24 0.54 0.69 3.92
N THR A 25 -0.56 0.99 4.58
CA THR A 25 -0.75 0.84 6.02
C THR A 25 -1.86 -0.17 6.27
N PHE A 26 -1.62 -1.15 7.15
CA PHE A 26 -2.62 -2.08 7.63
C PHE A 26 -3.08 -1.70 9.04
N ASP A 27 -4.38 -1.52 9.22
CA ASP A 27 -5.02 -1.31 10.52
C ASP A 27 -5.71 -2.60 10.99
N PRO A 28 -5.17 -3.28 12.03
CA PRO A 28 -5.75 -4.52 12.55
C PRO A 28 -7.09 -4.31 13.30
N ALA A 29 -7.45 -3.08 13.67
CA ALA A 29 -8.73 -2.81 14.33
C ALA A 29 -9.90 -2.82 13.35
N THR A 30 -9.65 -2.44 12.10
CA THR A 30 -10.64 -2.43 11.01
C THR A 30 -10.42 -3.55 9.99
N GLU A 31 -9.29 -4.25 10.06
CA GLU A 31 -8.85 -5.25 9.10
C GLU A 31 -8.74 -4.68 7.67
N THR A 32 -8.34 -3.40 7.55
CA THR A 32 -8.24 -2.70 6.27
C THR A 32 -6.81 -2.31 5.92
N TYR A 33 -6.55 -2.24 4.60
CA TYR A 33 -5.32 -1.75 4.01
C TYR A 33 -5.56 -0.39 3.37
N SER A 34 -4.80 0.62 3.76
CA SER A 34 -4.81 1.94 3.13
C SER A 34 -3.56 2.13 2.28
N LEU A 35 -3.72 2.34 0.97
CA LEU A 35 -2.63 2.75 0.08
C LEU A 35 -2.67 4.27 -0.11
N GLU A 36 -1.56 4.95 0.14
CA GLU A 36 -1.34 6.35 -0.24
C GLU A 36 -0.37 6.41 -1.42
N GLU A 37 -0.78 7.03 -2.52
CA GLU A 37 0.11 7.40 -3.63
C GLU A 37 0.85 8.70 -3.27
N ILE A 38 2.19 8.69 -3.33
CA ILE A 38 3.00 9.83 -2.88
C ILE A 38 2.91 11.03 -3.83
N ALA A 39 2.77 10.80 -5.13
CA ALA A 39 2.75 11.88 -6.12
C ALA A 39 1.48 12.75 -6.03
N THR A 40 0.34 12.12 -5.73
CA THR A 40 -0.99 12.75 -5.72
C THR A 40 -1.56 12.94 -4.32
N HIS A 41 -1.00 12.26 -3.31
CA HIS A 41 -1.60 12.05 -1.99
C HIS A 41 -3.00 11.41 -2.05
N GLN A 42 -3.32 10.73 -3.15
CA GLN A 42 -4.56 9.98 -3.25
C GLN A 42 -4.51 8.77 -2.32
N LYS A 43 -5.63 8.51 -1.63
CA LYS A 43 -5.76 7.40 -0.70
C LYS A 43 -6.84 6.44 -1.15
N PHE A 44 -6.52 5.16 -1.07
CA PHE A 44 -7.40 4.05 -1.38
C PHE A 44 -7.48 3.14 -0.17
N GLU A 45 -8.66 2.58 0.09
CA GLU A 45 -8.87 1.62 1.17
C GLU A 45 -9.38 0.30 0.58
N PHE A 46 -8.83 -0.79 1.11
CA PHE A 46 -9.14 -2.15 0.68
C PHE A 46 -9.42 -3.01 1.91
N ASP A 47 -10.41 -3.88 1.80
CA ASP A 47 -10.72 -4.96 2.74
C ASP A 47 -9.99 -6.26 2.40
N ASP A 48 -9.39 -6.35 1.21
CA ASP A 48 -8.64 -7.50 0.73
C ASP A 48 -7.20 -7.11 0.33
N ILE A 49 -6.22 -7.87 0.84
CA ILE A 49 -4.79 -7.62 0.58
C ILE A 49 -4.43 -7.88 -0.89
N ASP A 50 -5.12 -8.79 -1.57
CA ASP A 50 -4.85 -9.11 -2.95
C ASP A 50 -5.27 -7.95 -3.86
N LEU A 51 -6.35 -7.24 -3.52
CA LEU A 51 -6.76 -6.02 -4.22
C LEU A 51 -5.75 -4.87 -4.03
N ALA A 52 -5.30 -4.66 -2.79
CA ALA A 52 -4.25 -3.69 -2.51
C ALA A 52 -2.96 -4.02 -3.27
N ALA A 53 -2.61 -5.31 -3.41
CA ALA A 53 -1.44 -5.75 -4.13
C ALA A 53 -1.52 -5.48 -5.65
N ILE A 54 -2.70 -5.62 -6.26
CA ILE A 54 -2.94 -5.27 -7.66
C ILE A 54 -2.75 -3.76 -7.87
N GLU A 55 -3.35 -2.93 -7.01
CA GLU A 55 -3.20 -1.47 -7.11
C GLU A 55 -1.74 -1.02 -6.95
N ILE A 56 -0.99 -1.64 -6.03
CA ILE A 56 0.45 -1.39 -5.87
C ILE A 56 1.22 -1.82 -7.12
N TYR A 57 0.85 -2.95 -7.74
CA TYR A 57 1.49 -3.40 -8.96
C TYR A 57 1.29 -2.37 -10.08
N ASP A 58 0.06 -1.90 -10.28
CA ASP A 58 -0.28 -0.89 -11.28
C ASP A 58 0.42 0.45 -10.98
N LEU A 59 0.49 0.88 -9.71
CA LEU A 59 1.21 2.09 -9.29
C LEU A 59 2.72 2.01 -9.57
N LEU A 60 3.31 0.82 -9.47
CA LEU A 60 4.73 0.60 -9.72
C LEU A 60 5.02 0.32 -11.20
N ASP A 61 4.04 -0.04 -11.99
CA ASP A 61 4.22 -0.30 -13.42
C ASP A 61 4.49 1.02 -14.16
N ASP A 62 5.46 1.03 -15.09
CA ASP A 62 5.78 2.24 -15.89
C ASP A 62 4.98 2.28 -17.19
N SER A 63 4.08 1.32 -17.43
CA SER A 63 3.30 1.24 -18.67
C SER A 63 2.19 2.30 -18.70
N GLU A 64 2.59 3.57 -18.59
CA GLU A 64 2.00 4.59 -19.43
C GLU A 64 2.55 4.38 -20.86
N ASP A 65 1.96 3.41 -21.58
CA ASP A 65 1.99 3.41 -23.06
C ASP A 65 1.05 4.50 -23.61
#